data_AF-G3UIZ4-F1
#
_entry.id   AF-G3UIZ4-F1
#
_cell.length_a   1.000
_cell.length_b   1.000
_cell.length_c   1.000
_cell.angle_alpha   90.00
_cell.angle_beta   90.00
_cell.angle_gamma   90.00
#
_symmetry.space_group_name_H-M   'P 1'
#
loop_
_entity.id
_entity.type
_entity.pdbx_description
1 polymer ?
#
loop_
_entity_poly.entity_id
_entity_poly.type
_entity_poly.pdbx_seq_one_letter_code
_entity_poly.pdbx_strand_id
1 'polypeptide(L)'
;MALPRLTGALRSFSNVTKQDNYRGEVADIKMKRSKLHEKNLDLGLTWTKIVKFLNENLDKNEVQSVNEDLKDILQAAKQIVGMDNGQEAIESGAAFLFKTFCLKNFLGDNEIKEIKLMFGPFPLSSATAACKATGRITAHFSEDRLTALVQKTEKENEERVIFGKNIAFSFDMHDLDHLDELPVNGDDQKTISLDYQKFLNERFQETCTPKVKSVEKTDGSFLWCEVEKYLNATLRGTTETPRIEDLCCTLYHMLASVKSSDELQNEVIELLG
;
A
#
# COMPACT_ATOMS: atom_id res chain seq x y z
N MET A 1 4.69 3.63 15.69
CA MET A 1 5.43 3.90 14.44
C MET A 1 6.84 3.32 14.52
N ALA A 2 6.98 2.01 14.71
CA ALA A 2 8.27 1.39 15.02
C ALA A 2 9.00 0.79 13.79
N LEU A 3 8.32 0.70 12.64
CA LEU A 3 8.90 0.11 11.44
C LEU A 3 9.88 1.09 10.77
N PRO A 4 11.08 0.66 10.38
CA PRO A 4 12.04 1.50 9.69
C PRO A 4 11.54 1.80 8.28
N ARG A 5 11.06 3.03 8.05
CA ARG A 5 10.66 3.51 6.73
C ARG A 5 11.68 4.51 6.22
N LEU A 6 12.11 4.35 4.97
CA LEU A 6 13.01 5.29 4.31
C LEU A 6 12.51 6.74 4.44
N THR A 7 11.23 6.97 4.16
CA THR A 7 10.59 8.29 4.30
C THR A 7 10.61 8.83 5.73
N GLY A 8 10.64 7.96 6.75
CA GLY A 8 10.82 8.36 8.14
C GLY A 8 12.23 8.91 8.39
N ALA A 9 13.26 8.19 7.92
CA ALA A 9 14.65 8.62 8.06
C ALA A 9 14.93 9.96 7.36
N LEU A 10 14.47 10.14 6.11
CA LEU A 10 14.64 11.40 5.38
C LEU A 10 13.95 12.59 6.08
N ARG A 11 12.74 12.39 6.61
CA ARG A 11 11.98 13.44 7.32
C ARG A 11 12.61 13.83 8.65
N SER A 12 13.16 12.87 9.38
CA SER A 12 13.87 13.13 10.64
C SER A 12 15.19 13.87 10.39
N PHE A 13 15.95 13.49 9.36
CA PHE A 13 17.23 14.12 9.03
C PHE A 13 17.07 15.59 8.57
N SER A 14 16.03 15.88 7.80
CA SER A 14 15.75 17.21 7.26
C SER A 14 14.95 18.13 8.20
N ASN A 15 14.61 17.67 9.42
CA ASN A 15 13.75 18.38 10.38
C ASN A 15 12.37 18.80 9.82
N VAL A 16 11.91 18.19 8.73
CA VAL A 16 10.59 18.44 8.14
C VAL A 16 9.47 17.93 9.06
N THR A 17 9.75 16.93 9.89
CA THR A 17 8.82 16.43 10.90
C THR A 17 9.50 16.42 12.26
N LYS A 18 9.17 17.37 13.16
CA LYS A 18 9.53 17.24 14.59
C LYS A 18 8.61 16.18 15.20
N GLN A 19 9.15 15.03 15.61
CA GLN A 19 8.38 13.96 16.24
C GLN A 19 7.56 14.44 17.45
N ASP A 20 8.05 15.46 18.16
CA ASP A 20 7.38 16.04 19.33
C ASP A 20 6.17 16.93 18.99
N ASN A 21 6.03 17.42 17.76
CA ASN A 21 4.94 18.31 17.36
C ASN A 21 3.59 17.59 17.19
N TYR A 22 3.59 16.26 17.12
CA TYR A 22 2.38 15.44 16.92
C TYR A 22 1.98 14.67 18.18
N ARG A 23 2.34 15.18 19.36
CA ARG A 23 1.73 14.71 20.61
C ARG A 23 0.27 15.13 20.57
N GLY A 24 -0.58 14.27 20.01
CA GLY A 24 -2.02 14.49 19.84
C GLY A 24 -2.65 14.80 21.18
N GLU A 25 -2.72 16.09 21.51
CA GLU A 25 -3.37 16.54 22.72
C GLU A 25 -4.87 16.29 22.60
N VAL A 26 -5.50 15.99 23.73
CA VAL A 26 -6.96 15.82 23.85
C VAL A 26 -7.72 17.03 23.27
N ALA A 27 -7.09 18.20 23.24
CA ALA A 27 -7.58 19.42 22.59
C ALA A 27 -7.79 19.27 21.06
N ASP A 28 -6.88 18.58 20.35
CA ASP A 28 -7.00 18.34 18.90
C ASP A 28 -8.17 17.39 18.60
N ILE A 29 -8.38 16.36 19.43
CA ILE A 29 -9.54 15.45 19.28
C ILE A 29 -10.85 16.20 19.52
N LYS A 30 -10.92 17.06 20.55
CA LYS A 30 -12.11 17.86 20.83
C LYS A 30 -12.40 18.84 19.68
N MET A 31 -11.39 19.52 19.16
CA MET A 31 -11.52 20.42 18.00
C MET A 31 -11.96 19.67 16.73
N LYS A 32 -11.42 18.47 16.49
CA LYS A 32 -11.86 17.60 15.38
C LYS A 32 -13.31 17.19 15.50
N ARG A 33 -13.79 16.86 16.71
CA ARG A 33 -15.20 16.53 16.98
C ARG A 33 -16.13 17.72 16.73
N SER A 34 -15.75 18.93 17.16
CA SER A 34 -16.54 20.13 16.87
C SER A 34 -16.67 20.40 15.36
N LYS A 35 -15.57 20.30 14.61
CA LYS A 35 -15.61 20.43 13.14
C LYS A 35 -16.41 19.32 12.45
N LEU A 36 -16.39 18.12 13.00
CA LEU A 36 -17.21 17.00 12.50
C LEU A 36 -18.70 17.29 12.72
N HIS A 37 -19.07 17.87 13.87
CA HIS A 37 -20.45 18.26 14.15
C HIS A 37 -20.94 19.31 13.13
N GLU A 38 -20.15 20.35 12.86
CA GLU A 38 -20.47 21.37 11.84
C GLU A 38 -20.66 20.76 10.44
N LYS A 39 -19.78 19.85 10.02
CA LYS A 39 -19.91 19.17 8.71
C LYS A 39 -21.15 18.28 8.62
N ASN A 40 -21.62 17.74 9.74
CA ASN A 40 -22.84 16.93 9.77
C ASN A 40 -24.11 17.80 9.75
N LEU A 41 -24.08 19.05 10.25
CA LEU A 41 -25.20 19.98 10.08
C LEU A 41 -25.54 20.16 8.60
N ASP A 42 -24.52 20.12 7.72
CA ASP A 42 -24.71 20.18 6.28
C ASP A 42 -25.29 18.89 5.67
N LEU A 43 -25.27 17.73 6.35
CA LEU A 43 -25.61 16.43 5.75
C LEU A 43 -27.13 16.23 5.58
N GLY A 44 -27.70 16.87 4.57
CA GLY A 44 -28.83 16.39 3.75
C GLY A 44 -30.18 16.19 4.46
N LEU A 45 -30.27 15.29 5.44
CA LEU A 45 -31.48 14.96 6.18
C LEU A 45 -31.61 15.84 7.44
N THR A 46 -32.27 16.98 7.31
CA THR A 46 -32.61 17.83 8.46
C THR A 46 -33.79 17.23 9.25
N TRP A 47 -33.84 17.52 10.55
CA TRP A 47 -34.97 17.12 11.41
C TRP A 47 -36.32 17.56 10.84
N THR A 48 -36.37 18.77 10.26
CA THR A 48 -37.56 19.32 9.59
C THR A 48 -38.00 18.49 8.38
N LYS A 49 -37.07 17.93 7.58
CA LYS A 49 -37.39 17.02 6.46
C LYS A 49 -37.96 15.69 6.97
N ILE A 50 -37.44 15.16 8.08
CA ILE A 50 -37.95 13.93 8.72
C ILE A 50 -39.38 14.16 9.21
N VAL A 51 -39.61 15.22 9.99
CA VAL A 51 -40.94 15.54 10.53
C VAL A 51 -41.94 15.79 9.41
N LYS A 52 -41.54 16.49 8.34
CA LYS A 52 -42.38 16.70 7.15
C LYS A 52 -42.73 15.38 6.47
N PHE A 53 -41.75 14.50 6.27
CA PHE A 53 -42.00 13.17 5.68
C PHE A 53 -42.96 12.34 6.53
N LEU A 54 -42.81 12.33 7.85
CA LEU A 54 -43.69 11.61 8.75
C LEU A 54 -45.12 12.16 8.67
N ASN A 55 -45.30 13.48 8.73
CA ASN A 55 -46.62 14.12 8.64
C ASN A 55 -47.31 13.92 7.29
N GLU A 56 -46.56 13.77 6.19
CA GLU A 56 -47.13 13.54 4.85
C GLU A 56 -47.55 12.08 4.62
N ASN A 57 -47.01 11.13 5.39
CA ASN A 57 -47.18 9.69 5.14
C ASN A 57 -47.99 8.96 6.22
N LEU A 58 -48.37 9.62 7.33
CA LEU A 58 -49.13 9.05 8.43
C LEU A 58 -50.54 9.62 8.53
N ASP A 59 -51.48 8.82 9.02
CA ASP A 59 -52.84 9.25 9.31
C ASP A 59 -52.89 10.13 10.58
N LYS A 60 -53.86 11.04 10.66
CA LYS A 60 -53.97 12.03 11.77
C LYS A 60 -53.97 11.41 13.17
N ASN A 61 -54.46 10.17 13.32
CA ASN A 61 -54.49 9.45 14.59
C ASN A 61 -53.11 8.89 14.99
N GLU A 62 -52.31 8.48 14.01
CA GLU A 62 -50.96 7.94 14.21
C GLU A 62 -49.93 9.07 14.39
N VAL A 63 -50.14 10.21 13.73
CA VAL A 63 -49.31 11.43 13.87
C VAL A 63 -49.18 11.88 15.32
N GLN A 64 -50.22 11.72 16.15
CA GLN A 64 -50.14 12.12 17.55
C GLN A 64 -49.25 11.19 18.38
N SER A 65 -49.31 9.87 18.14
CA SER A 65 -48.41 8.90 18.78
C SER A 65 -46.96 9.10 18.32
N VAL A 66 -46.76 9.25 17.01
CA VAL A 66 -45.43 9.47 16.42
C VAL A 66 -44.83 10.80 16.88
N ASN A 67 -45.62 11.83 17.14
CA ASN A 67 -45.11 13.08 17.71
C ASN A 67 -44.56 12.93 19.14
N GLU A 68 -45.15 12.06 19.97
CA GLU A 68 -44.58 11.76 21.29
C GLU A 68 -43.27 10.96 21.14
N ASP A 69 -43.21 10.02 20.21
CA ASP A 69 -41.97 9.29 19.90
C ASP A 69 -40.87 10.21 19.34
N LEU A 70 -41.22 11.21 18.52
CA LEU A 70 -40.29 12.23 18.04
C LEU A 70 -39.76 13.11 19.19
N LYS A 71 -40.60 13.42 20.18
CA LYS A 71 -40.15 14.13 21.40
C LYS A 71 -39.21 13.27 22.23
N ASP A 72 -39.45 11.97 22.34
CA ASP A 72 -38.54 11.03 23.02
C ASP A 72 -37.16 11.02 22.35
N ILE A 73 -37.11 11.03 21.01
CA ILE A 73 -35.84 11.10 20.25
C ILE A 73 -35.14 12.45 20.49
N LEU A 74 -35.87 13.57 20.47
CA LEU A 74 -35.31 14.89 20.77
C LEU A 74 -34.76 14.96 22.20
N GLN A 75 -35.46 14.39 23.17
CA GLN A 75 -35.01 14.35 24.55
C GLN A 75 -33.76 13.48 24.70
N ALA A 76 -33.68 12.34 24.00
CA ALA A 76 -32.48 11.52 23.94
C ALA A 76 -31.30 12.27 23.29
N ALA A 77 -31.54 12.96 22.18
CA ALA A 77 -30.55 13.79 21.51
C ALA A 77 -30.05 14.92 22.44
N LYS A 78 -30.94 15.55 23.19
CA LYS A 78 -30.58 16.59 24.18
C LYS A 78 -29.64 16.07 25.26
N GLN A 79 -29.83 14.83 25.72
CA GLN A 79 -28.93 14.19 26.70
C GLN A 79 -27.57 13.78 26.10
N ILE A 80 -27.51 13.50 24.80
CA ILE A 80 -26.30 13.06 24.10
C ILE A 80 -25.47 14.26 23.62
N VAL A 81 -26.11 15.25 22.99
CA VAL A 81 -25.49 16.45 22.43
C VAL A 81 -25.18 17.47 23.53
N GLY A 82 -25.98 17.52 24.59
CA GLY A 82 -25.87 18.51 25.65
C GLY A 82 -26.61 19.80 25.33
N MET A 83 -27.08 20.48 26.39
CA MET A 83 -27.93 21.68 26.27
C MET A 83 -27.15 22.93 25.81
N ASP A 84 -25.83 22.91 25.91
CA ASP A 84 -24.97 24.06 25.67
C ASP A 84 -24.74 24.35 24.17
N ASN A 85 -25.03 23.38 23.30
CA ASN A 85 -24.74 23.45 21.86
C ASN A 85 -25.87 24.09 21.02
N GLY A 86 -26.97 24.54 21.66
CA GLY A 86 -28.11 25.16 20.99
C GLY A 86 -29.13 24.18 20.40
N GLN A 87 -30.30 24.69 20.03
CA GLN A 87 -31.44 23.88 19.56
C GLN A 87 -31.16 23.19 18.21
N GLU A 88 -30.47 23.88 17.29
CA GLU A 88 -30.13 23.35 15.96
C GLU A 88 -29.20 22.12 16.04
N ALA A 89 -28.27 22.12 16.99
CA ALA A 89 -27.38 20.99 17.26
C ALA A 89 -28.14 19.77 17.80
N ILE A 90 -29.12 20.01 18.68
CA ILE A 90 -29.98 18.97 19.25
C ILE A 90 -30.86 18.35 18.17
N GLU A 91 -31.48 19.17 17.31
CA GLU A 91 -32.31 18.70 16.20
C GLU A 91 -31.49 17.91 15.18
N SER A 92 -30.28 18.37 14.87
CA SER A 92 -29.37 17.66 13.98
C SER A 92 -28.88 16.35 14.60
N GLY A 93 -28.67 16.33 15.92
CA GLY A 93 -28.38 15.11 16.66
C GLY A 93 -29.55 14.12 16.64
N ALA A 94 -30.78 14.62 16.78
CA ALA A 94 -32.00 13.81 16.68
C ALA A 94 -32.17 13.22 15.27
N ALA A 95 -31.91 14.01 14.22
CA ALA A 95 -31.93 13.54 12.84
C ALA A 95 -30.88 12.46 12.59
N PHE A 96 -29.68 12.61 13.15
CA PHE A 96 -28.64 11.58 13.09
C PHE A 96 -29.07 10.29 13.79
N LEU A 97 -29.56 10.37 15.03
CA LEU A 97 -30.04 9.19 15.77
C LEU A 97 -31.17 8.47 15.03
N PHE A 98 -32.13 9.23 14.49
CA PHE A 98 -33.20 8.65 13.67
C PHE A 98 -32.61 7.92 12.46
N LYS A 99 -31.69 8.54 11.71
CA LYS A 99 -31.03 7.92 10.55
C LYS A 99 -30.28 6.64 10.94
N THR A 100 -29.55 6.65 12.06
CA THR A 100 -28.80 5.47 12.54
C THR A 100 -29.70 4.29 12.87
N PHE A 101 -30.89 4.53 13.44
CA PHE A 101 -31.82 3.48 13.87
C PHE A 101 -32.98 3.21 12.89
N CYS A 102 -33.18 4.03 11.85
CA CYS A 102 -34.33 3.92 10.95
C CYS A 102 -34.44 2.56 10.24
N LEU A 103 -33.31 1.89 10.02
CA LEU A 103 -33.26 0.56 9.39
C LEU A 103 -32.85 -0.55 10.38
N LYS A 104 -32.70 -0.22 11.67
CA LYS A 104 -32.13 -1.12 12.68
C LYS A 104 -32.95 -1.08 13.96
N ASN A 105 -33.50 -2.24 14.32
CA ASN A 105 -34.39 -2.38 15.48
C ASN A 105 -33.67 -2.64 16.82
N PHE A 106 -32.34 -2.63 16.85
CA PHE A 106 -31.56 -2.85 18.07
C PHE A 106 -30.27 -2.03 18.09
N LEU A 107 -29.72 -1.85 19.29
CA LEU A 107 -28.42 -1.24 19.52
C LEU A 107 -27.32 -2.30 19.49
N GLY A 108 -26.49 -2.28 18.45
CA GLY A 108 -25.25 -3.05 18.40
C GLY A 108 -24.03 -2.21 18.76
N ASP A 109 -22.89 -2.88 18.83
CA ASP A 109 -21.60 -2.24 19.10
C ASP A 109 -21.20 -1.23 18.01
N ASN A 110 -21.67 -1.43 16.78
CA ASN A 110 -21.34 -0.54 15.68
C ASN A 110 -22.04 0.81 15.82
N GLU A 111 -23.33 0.82 16.17
CA GLU A 111 -24.12 2.03 16.38
C GLU A 111 -23.59 2.80 17.60
N ILE A 112 -23.22 2.09 18.67
CA ILE A 112 -22.60 2.70 19.85
C ILE A 112 -21.26 3.36 19.46
N LYS A 113 -20.45 2.71 18.62
CA LYS A 113 -19.19 3.28 18.12
C LYS A 113 -19.43 4.51 17.23
N GLU A 114 -20.42 4.48 16.35
CA GLU A 114 -20.77 5.61 15.48
C GLU A 114 -21.25 6.83 16.29
N ILE A 115 -22.17 6.64 17.23
CA ILE A 115 -22.64 7.71 18.12
C ILE A 115 -21.49 8.23 18.97
N LYS A 116 -20.61 7.35 19.47
CA LYS A 116 -19.43 7.75 20.25
C LYS A 116 -18.39 8.50 19.41
N LEU A 117 -18.26 8.16 18.13
CA LEU A 117 -17.42 8.89 17.17
C LEU A 117 -17.96 10.30 16.96
N MET A 118 -19.29 10.43 16.83
CA MET A 118 -19.94 11.68 16.51
C MET A 118 -20.03 12.64 17.70
N PHE A 119 -20.53 12.18 18.85
CA PHE A 119 -20.81 13.03 20.01
C PHE A 119 -19.81 12.85 21.15
N GLY A 120 -18.94 11.84 21.08
CA GLY A 120 -18.07 11.46 22.19
C GLY A 120 -18.77 10.54 23.19
N PRO A 121 -18.26 10.42 24.43
CA PRO A 121 -18.91 9.61 25.46
C PRO A 121 -20.34 10.09 25.75
N PHE A 122 -21.31 9.17 25.76
CA PHE A 122 -22.72 9.50 25.94
C PHE A 122 -23.41 8.44 26.83
N PRO A 123 -24.56 8.77 27.46
CA PRO A 123 -25.33 7.82 28.25
C PRO A 123 -26.03 6.77 27.36
N LEU A 124 -25.72 5.49 27.57
CA LEU A 124 -26.31 4.39 26.80
C LEU A 124 -27.84 4.32 26.95
N SER A 125 -28.37 4.74 28.11
CA SER A 125 -29.82 4.85 28.35
C SER A 125 -30.50 5.77 27.33
N SER A 126 -29.88 6.89 26.96
CA SER A 126 -30.45 7.80 25.96
C SER A 126 -30.44 7.20 24.56
N ALA A 127 -29.39 6.50 24.16
CA ALA A 127 -29.38 5.79 22.88
C ALA A 127 -30.42 4.66 22.83
N THR A 128 -30.62 3.94 23.94
CA THR A 128 -31.67 2.89 24.00
C THR A 128 -33.07 3.47 23.91
N ALA A 129 -33.31 4.63 24.52
CA ALA A 129 -34.58 5.36 24.36
C ALA A 129 -34.80 5.80 22.92
N ALA A 130 -33.79 6.40 22.27
CA ALA A 130 -33.87 6.82 20.87
C ALA A 130 -34.12 5.64 19.91
N CYS A 131 -33.45 4.50 20.13
CA CYS A 131 -33.64 3.29 19.33
C CYS A 131 -35.05 2.73 19.50
N LYS A 132 -35.58 2.66 20.73
CA LYS A 132 -36.95 2.21 20.98
C LYS A 132 -37.99 3.13 20.35
N ALA A 133 -37.83 4.45 20.49
CA ALA A 133 -38.73 5.43 19.89
C ALA A 133 -38.68 5.36 18.35
N THR A 134 -37.49 5.27 17.77
CA THR A 134 -37.34 5.09 16.32
C THR A 134 -37.97 3.79 15.85
N GLY A 135 -37.79 2.68 16.58
CA GLY A 135 -38.43 1.40 16.30
C GLY A 135 -39.96 1.43 16.35
N ARG A 136 -40.55 2.24 17.24
CA ARG A 136 -42.01 2.47 17.27
C ARG A 136 -42.46 3.25 16.02
N ILE A 137 -41.72 4.29 15.64
CA ILE A 137 -42.01 5.07 14.43
C ILE A 137 -41.90 4.20 13.19
N THR A 138 -40.82 3.43 13.03
CA THR A 138 -40.58 2.60 11.85
C THR A 138 -41.58 1.46 11.71
N ALA A 139 -42.18 0.98 12.80
CA ALA A 139 -43.24 -0.03 12.77
C ALA A 139 -44.51 0.42 12.02
N HIS A 140 -44.74 1.74 11.87
CA HIS A 140 -45.84 2.28 11.07
C HIS A 140 -45.54 2.31 9.56
N PHE A 141 -44.31 2.01 9.15
CA PHE A 141 -43.88 2.08 7.75
C PHE A 141 -43.47 0.72 7.21
N SER A 142 -43.73 0.49 5.92
CA SER A 142 -43.11 -0.62 5.19
C SER A 142 -41.62 -0.36 5.00
N GLU A 143 -40.80 -1.42 5.04
CA GLU A 143 -39.35 -1.35 4.88
C GLU A 143 -38.92 -0.64 3.58
N ASP A 144 -39.65 -0.83 2.47
CA ASP A 144 -39.41 -0.18 1.18
C ASP A 144 -39.53 1.35 1.23
N ARG A 145 -40.38 1.90 2.09
CA ARG A 145 -40.56 3.35 2.23
C ARG A 145 -39.45 3.97 3.07
N LEU A 146 -38.96 3.25 4.08
CA LEU A 146 -37.85 3.67 4.92
C LEU A 146 -36.52 3.62 4.15
N THR A 147 -36.31 2.58 3.35
CA THR A 147 -35.14 2.48 2.46
C THR A 147 -35.18 3.57 1.38
N ALA A 148 -36.34 3.91 0.82
CA ALA A 148 -36.47 5.04 -0.09
C ALA A 148 -36.12 6.39 0.57
N LEU A 149 -36.48 6.59 1.85
CA LEU A 149 -36.07 7.77 2.61
C LEU A 149 -34.55 7.84 2.76
N VAL A 150 -33.90 6.73 3.15
CA VAL A 150 -32.44 6.66 3.31
C VAL A 150 -31.72 6.86 1.96
N GLN A 151 -32.17 6.19 0.89
CA GLN A 151 -31.60 6.35 -0.45
C GLN A 151 -31.75 7.78 -0.98
N LYS A 152 -32.86 8.46 -0.69
CA LYS A 152 -33.04 9.87 -1.06
C LYS A 152 -31.98 10.75 -0.40
N THR A 153 -31.59 10.43 0.84
CA THR A 153 -30.53 11.14 1.57
C THR A 153 -29.13 10.79 1.08
N GLU A 154 -28.89 9.55 0.68
CA GLU A 154 -27.61 9.13 0.10
C GLU A 154 -27.39 9.77 -1.27
N LYS A 155 -28.42 9.82 -2.11
CA LYS A 155 -28.39 10.48 -3.41
C LYS A 155 -28.11 11.98 -3.28
N GLU A 156 -28.73 12.66 -2.31
CA GLU A 156 -28.45 14.08 -2.00
C GLU A 156 -26.99 14.27 -1.53
N ASN A 157 -26.39 13.26 -0.93
CA ASN A 157 -24.99 13.28 -0.49
C ASN A 157 -24.01 12.95 -1.64
N GLU A 158 -24.38 12.03 -2.53
CA GLU A 158 -23.63 11.72 -3.76
C GLU A 158 -23.61 12.91 -4.72
N GLU A 159 -24.65 13.74 -4.74
CA GLU A 159 -24.69 14.93 -5.59
C GLU A 159 -23.63 15.98 -5.20
N ARG A 160 -22.98 15.84 -4.03
CA ARG A 160 -21.79 16.63 -3.71
C ARG A 160 -20.64 16.27 -4.64
N VAL A 161 -20.29 17.23 -5.49
CA VAL A 161 -19.10 17.14 -6.34
C VAL A 161 -17.86 17.38 -5.47
N ILE A 162 -17.28 16.30 -4.97
CA ILE A 162 -15.99 16.33 -4.26
C ILE A 162 -14.88 16.20 -5.31
N PHE A 163 -13.80 16.94 -5.13
CA PHE A 163 -12.61 16.82 -5.96
C PHE A 163 -12.14 15.35 -6.00
N GLY A 164 -11.94 14.82 -7.20
CA GLY A 164 -11.49 13.45 -7.41
C GLY A 164 -12.59 12.37 -7.42
N LYS A 165 -13.87 12.71 -7.23
CA LYS A 165 -14.98 11.72 -7.23
C LYS A 165 -15.01 10.84 -8.48
N ASN A 166 -14.75 11.44 -9.65
CA ASN A 166 -14.84 10.76 -10.94
C ASN A 166 -13.47 10.29 -11.46
N ILE A 167 -12.43 10.32 -10.61
CA ILE A 167 -11.11 9.81 -10.98
C ILE A 167 -11.09 8.32 -10.68
N ALA A 168 -10.69 7.50 -11.67
CA ALA A 168 -10.48 6.09 -11.46
C ALA A 168 -9.38 5.88 -10.40
N PHE A 169 -9.72 5.19 -9.31
CA PHE A 169 -8.81 4.91 -8.21
C PHE A 169 -8.56 3.41 -8.13
N SER A 170 -7.29 3.00 -8.02
CA SER A 170 -6.90 1.62 -7.76
C SER A 170 -6.55 1.45 -6.29
N PHE A 171 -7.09 0.40 -5.67
CA PHE A 171 -6.68 -0.04 -4.33
C PHE A 171 -5.48 -1.00 -4.37
N ASP A 172 -4.97 -1.30 -5.56
CA ASP A 172 -3.81 -2.15 -5.74
C ASP A 172 -2.55 -1.44 -5.24
N MET A 173 -1.81 -2.11 -4.38
CA MET A 173 -0.63 -1.59 -3.70
C MET A 173 0.56 -2.47 -4.04
N HIS A 174 1.77 -1.92 -3.94
CA HIS A 174 2.98 -2.74 -4.08
C HIS A 174 3.04 -3.78 -2.97
N ASP A 175 2.91 -5.05 -3.37
CA ASP A 175 3.18 -6.21 -2.52
C ASP A 175 4.59 -6.74 -2.83
N LEU A 176 5.06 -7.68 -2.01
CA LEU A 176 6.30 -8.38 -2.27
C LEU A 176 6.14 -9.32 -3.46
N ASP A 177 7.13 -9.31 -4.36
CA ASP A 177 7.20 -10.31 -5.41
C ASP A 177 7.27 -11.71 -4.79
N HIS A 178 6.51 -12.65 -5.35
CA HIS A 178 6.57 -14.04 -4.94
C HIS A 178 7.95 -14.62 -5.28
N LEU A 179 8.74 -14.85 -4.23
CA LEU A 179 10.00 -15.57 -4.30
C LEU A 179 9.81 -16.94 -3.66
N ASP A 180 10.41 -17.96 -4.26
CA ASP A 180 10.43 -19.30 -3.67
C ASP A 180 11.12 -19.27 -2.30
N GLU A 181 10.57 -20.00 -1.33
CA GLU A 181 11.21 -20.13 -0.02
C GLU A 181 12.61 -20.74 -0.16
N LEU A 182 13.55 -20.24 0.65
CA LEU A 182 14.90 -20.77 0.67
C LEU A 182 14.84 -22.29 0.94
N PRO A 183 15.51 -23.13 0.13
CA PRO A 183 15.46 -24.57 0.32
C PRO A 183 15.98 -24.95 1.71
N VAL A 184 15.34 -25.95 2.32
CA VAL A 184 15.76 -26.49 3.62
C VAL A 184 17.22 -26.95 3.50
N ASN A 185 18.10 -26.39 4.34
CA ASN A 185 19.46 -26.87 4.43
C ASN A 185 19.44 -28.32 4.94
N GLY A 186 19.67 -29.28 4.05
CA GLY A 186 19.95 -30.67 4.42
C GLY A 186 19.16 -31.77 3.71
N ASP A 187 18.10 -31.46 2.95
CA ASP A 187 17.39 -32.49 2.14
C ASP A 187 17.75 -32.36 0.67
N ASP A 188 18.13 -33.50 0.07
CA ASP A 188 18.49 -33.76 -1.34
C ASP A 188 18.58 -32.51 -2.22
N GLN A 189 19.54 -31.65 -1.91
CA GLN A 189 20.08 -30.77 -2.92
C GLN A 189 20.54 -31.73 -4.02
N LYS A 190 19.91 -31.65 -5.21
CA LYS A 190 20.60 -32.04 -6.44
C LYS A 190 21.98 -31.45 -6.28
N THR A 191 22.98 -32.31 -6.04
CA THR A 191 24.34 -31.89 -5.76
C THR A 191 24.67 -30.89 -6.85
N ILE A 192 24.72 -29.61 -6.47
CA ILE A 192 25.04 -28.57 -7.43
C ILE A 192 26.46 -28.92 -7.81
N SER A 193 26.60 -29.54 -8.98
CA SER A 193 27.88 -29.92 -9.50
C SER A 193 28.54 -28.62 -9.87
N LEU A 194 29.40 -28.11 -8.99
CA LEU A 194 30.30 -27.00 -9.27
C LEU A 194 31.39 -27.40 -10.29
N ASP A 195 31.25 -28.58 -10.89
CA ASP A 195 32.02 -29.00 -12.04
C ASP A 195 31.59 -28.15 -13.25
N TYR A 196 32.25 -27.01 -13.39
CA TYR A 196 32.07 -26.06 -14.47
C TYR A 196 32.14 -26.73 -15.85
N GLN A 197 32.89 -27.84 -15.99
CA GLN A 197 32.96 -28.59 -17.24
C GLN A 197 31.65 -29.31 -17.58
N LYS A 198 30.92 -29.78 -16.57
CA LYS A 198 29.63 -30.45 -16.74
C LYS A 198 28.55 -29.46 -17.18
N PHE A 199 28.52 -28.28 -16.57
CA PHE A 199 27.63 -27.18 -16.95
C PHE A 199 27.87 -26.68 -18.39
N LEU A 200 29.14 -26.58 -18.80
CA LEU A 200 29.49 -26.25 -20.18
C LEU A 200 29.06 -27.36 -21.15
N ASN A 201 29.35 -28.62 -20.84
CA ASN A 201 29.03 -29.71 -21.76
C ASN A 201 27.51 -29.89 -22.01
N GLU A 202 26.67 -29.65 -21.00
CA GLU A 202 25.22 -29.78 -21.14
C GLU A 202 24.60 -28.63 -21.96
N ARG A 203 25.06 -27.37 -21.79
CA ARG A 203 24.53 -26.24 -22.58
C ARG A 203 25.04 -26.18 -24.02
N PHE A 204 26.25 -26.70 -24.28
CA PHE A 204 26.86 -26.64 -25.61
C PHE A 204 26.59 -27.89 -26.47
N GLN A 205 25.96 -28.95 -25.93
CA GLN A 205 25.53 -30.11 -26.73
C GLN A 205 24.18 -29.89 -27.45
N GLU A 206 23.31 -29.00 -26.98
CA GLU A 206 21.98 -28.81 -27.55
C GLU A 206 21.90 -27.81 -28.72
N THR A 207 22.99 -27.13 -29.08
CA THR A 207 22.94 -26.16 -30.18
C THR A 207 24.15 -26.29 -31.11
N CYS A 208 23.88 -26.92 -32.26
CA CYS A 208 24.61 -26.78 -33.51
C CYS A 208 26.04 -27.32 -33.56
N THR A 209 26.18 -28.46 -34.23
CA THR A 209 27.38 -28.77 -35.01
C THR A 209 27.57 -27.69 -36.08
N PRO A 210 28.80 -27.13 -36.18
CA PRO A 210 29.62 -27.48 -37.32
C PRO A 210 31.08 -27.76 -36.96
N LYS A 211 31.72 -28.59 -37.79
CA LYS A 211 33.14 -29.00 -37.73
C LYS A 211 34.10 -27.81 -37.56
N VAL A 212 34.67 -27.63 -36.36
CA VAL A 212 35.95 -26.95 -36.16
C VAL A 212 36.74 -27.75 -35.11
N LYS A 213 38.04 -27.95 -35.37
CA LYS A 213 38.94 -28.82 -34.62
C LYS A 213 38.90 -28.52 -33.11
N SER A 214 38.90 -29.59 -32.30
CA SER A 214 38.96 -29.55 -30.85
C SER A 214 40.12 -28.69 -30.36
N VAL A 215 39.82 -27.57 -29.70
CA VAL A 215 40.80 -26.82 -28.91
C VAL A 215 40.93 -27.55 -27.58
N GLU A 216 42.08 -28.19 -27.35
CA GLU A 216 42.46 -28.75 -26.07
C GLU A 216 42.40 -27.67 -24.98
N LYS A 217 41.97 -28.06 -23.77
CA LYS A 217 41.84 -27.18 -22.61
C LYS A 217 43.13 -26.39 -22.42
N THR A 218 43.08 -25.08 -22.64
CA THR A 218 44.19 -24.16 -22.44
C THR A 218 44.48 -24.07 -20.95
N ASP A 219 45.43 -24.88 -20.49
CA ASP A 219 45.98 -24.81 -19.15
C ASP A 219 46.63 -23.44 -18.93
N GLY A 220 46.67 -22.92 -17.69
CA GLY A 220 47.22 -21.59 -17.39
C GLY A 220 48.71 -21.43 -17.77
N SER A 221 49.36 -22.55 -18.10
CA SER A 221 50.73 -22.70 -18.59
C SER A 221 50.85 -22.62 -20.12
N PHE A 222 49.76 -22.49 -20.88
CA PHE A 222 49.80 -22.58 -22.35
C PHE A 222 50.62 -21.46 -23.00
N LEU A 223 50.37 -20.20 -22.61
CA LEU A 223 51.13 -19.05 -23.13
C LEU A 223 52.63 -19.20 -22.81
N TRP A 224 52.93 -19.70 -21.61
CA TRP A 224 54.30 -19.97 -21.18
C TRP A 224 54.99 -21.00 -22.06
N CYS A 225 54.35 -22.15 -22.28
CA CYS A 225 54.86 -23.21 -23.14
C CYS A 225 55.07 -22.75 -24.58
N GLU A 226 54.19 -21.89 -25.11
CA GLU A 226 54.31 -21.41 -26.49
C GLU A 226 55.41 -20.36 -26.65
N VAL A 227 55.57 -19.46 -25.68
CA VAL A 227 56.68 -18.50 -25.63
C VAL A 227 58.03 -19.21 -25.42
N GLU A 228 58.06 -20.25 -24.58
CA GLU A 228 59.24 -21.09 -24.40
C GLU A 228 59.61 -21.83 -25.70
N LYS A 229 58.64 -22.39 -26.43
CA LYS A 229 58.88 -22.97 -27.76
C LYS A 229 59.40 -21.92 -28.75
N TYR A 230 58.82 -20.72 -28.77
CA TYR A 230 59.25 -19.64 -29.65
C TYR A 230 60.69 -19.23 -29.38
N LEU A 231 61.05 -18.96 -28.12
CA LEU A 231 62.41 -18.61 -27.74
C LEU A 231 63.40 -19.74 -28.04
N ASN A 232 63.01 -21.00 -27.80
CA ASN A 232 63.85 -22.15 -28.14
C ASN A 232 64.03 -22.36 -29.65
N ALA A 233 63.06 -21.96 -30.48
CA ALA A 233 63.13 -22.05 -31.93
C ALA A 233 63.92 -20.89 -32.55
N THR A 234 63.76 -19.68 -32.04
CA THR A 234 64.31 -18.44 -32.62
C THR A 234 65.69 -18.09 -32.06
N LEU A 235 66.02 -18.46 -30.81
CA LEU A 235 67.23 -18.06 -30.09
C LEU A 235 68.21 -19.21 -29.79
N ARG A 236 68.34 -20.18 -30.69
CA ARG A 236 69.37 -21.25 -30.58
C ARG A 236 70.82 -20.79 -30.85
N GLY A 237 71.15 -19.51 -30.59
CA GLY A 237 72.48 -18.97 -30.92
C GLY A 237 72.82 -17.52 -30.54
N THR A 238 72.00 -16.78 -29.79
CA THR A 238 72.30 -15.39 -29.38
C THR A 238 72.31 -15.24 -27.87
N THR A 239 73.32 -14.55 -27.34
CA THR A 239 73.69 -14.50 -25.90
C THR A 239 72.89 -13.50 -25.05
N GLU A 240 71.81 -12.92 -25.58
CA GLU A 240 70.95 -11.99 -24.85
C GLU A 240 69.48 -12.39 -25.04
N THR A 241 69.05 -13.38 -24.27
CA THR A 241 67.65 -13.81 -24.21
C THR A 241 66.89 -12.91 -23.23
N PRO A 242 65.80 -12.22 -23.64
CA PRO A 242 64.85 -11.69 -22.67
C PRO A 242 64.29 -12.85 -21.84
N ARG A 243 64.05 -12.63 -20.54
CA ARG A 243 63.50 -13.66 -19.66
C ARG A 243 62.10 -14.05 -20.15
N ILE A 244 61.79 -15.35 -20.10
CA ILE A 244 60.50 -15.91 -20.54
C ILE A 244 59.36 -15.22 -19.78
N GLU A 245 59.60 -14.93 -18.50
CA GLU A 245 58.75 -14.16 -17.60
C GLU A 245 58.40 -12.78 -18.17
N ASP A 246 59.39 -12.03 -18.65
CA ASP A 246 59.23 -10.63 -19.06
C ASP A 246 58.46 -10.55 -20.39
N LEU A 247 58.71 -11.48 -21.31
CA LEU A 247 57.98 -11.58 -22.58
C LEU A 247 56.53 -12.04 -22.35
N CYS A 248 56.32 -13.03 -21.48
CA CYS A 248 54.97 -13.47 -21.11
C CYS A 248 54.16 -12.34 -20.44
N CYS A 249 54.77 -11.59 -19.51
CA CYS A 249 54.14 -10.44 -18.87
C CYS A 249 53.77 -9.33 -19.87
N THR A 250 54.65 -9.04 -20.83
CA THR A 250 54.40 -8.02 -21.85
C THR A 250 53.27 -8.45 -22.79
N LEU A 251 53.28 -9.71 -23.25
CA LEU A 251 52.21 -10.27 -24.07
C LEU A 251 50.87 -10.31 -23.33
N TYR A 252 50.88 -10.67 -22.04
CA TYR A 252 49.68 -10.66 -21.21
C TYR A 252 49.10 -9.23 -21.07
N HIS A 253 49.96 -8.24 -20.86
CA HIS A 253 49.54 -6.84 -20.77
C HIS A 253 49.03 -6.27 -22.10
N MET A 254 49.61 -6.67 -23.23
CA MET A 254 49.09 -6.30 -24.55
C MET A 254 47.74 -6.98 -24.84
N LEU A 255 47.62 -8.29 -24.58
CA LEU A 255 46.39 -9.06 -24.77
C LEU A 255 45.24 -8.59 -23.86
N ALA A 256 45.56 -8.06 -22.68
CA ALA A 256 44.58 -7.47 -21.76
C ALA A 256 44.24 -6.00 -22.08
N SER A 257 44.86 -5.41 -23.11
CA SER A 257 44.60 -4.03 -23.52
C SER A 257 43.24 -3.89 -24.23
N VAL A 258 42.68 -2.69 -24.21
CA VAL A 258 41.38 -2.36 -24.84
C VAL A 258 41.54 -2.01 -26.34
N LYS A 259 42.71 -2.27 -26.92
CA LYS A 259 43.02 -2.00 -28.33
C LYS A 259 42.19 -2.90 -29.25
N SER A 260 41.93 -2.42 -30.48
CA SER A 260 41.21 -3.22 -31.47
C SER A 260 42.04 -4.44 -31.90
N SER A 261 41.39 -5.50 -32.38
CA SER A 261 42.09 -6.73 -32.77
C SER A 261 43.17 -6.51 -33.83
N ASP A 262 42.94 -5.59 -34.77
CA ASP A 262 43.88 -5.27 -35.84
C ASP A 262 45.12 -4.52 -35.31
N GLU A 263 44.91 -3.56 -34.39
CA GLU A 263 46.01 -2.85 -33.72
C GLU A 263 46.84 -3.80 -32.85
N LEU A 264 46.17 -4.68 -32.11
CA LEU A 264 46.80 -5.63 -31.21
C LEU A 264 47.61 -6.68 -31.97
N GLN A 265 47.11 -7.14 -33.12
CA GLN A 265 47.85 -8.04 -34.00
C GLN A 265 49.13 -7.38 -34.53
N ASN A 266 49.05 -6.12 -34.98
CA ASN A 266 50.22 -5.39 -35.47
C ASN A 266 51.28 -5.21 -34.37
N GLU A 267 50.88 -4.87 -33.14
CA GLU A 267 51.80 -4.71 -32.01
C GLU A 267 52.44 -6.02 -31.57
N VAL A 268 51.70 -7.14 -31.58
CA VAL A 268 52.25 -8.46 -31.26
C VAL A 268 53.25 -8.90 -32.32
N ILE A 269 52.97 -8.64 -33.61
CA ILE A 269 53.91 -8.91 -34.70
C ILE A 269 55.16 -8.03 -34.55
N GLU A 270 55.01 -6.74 -34.26
CA GLU A 270 56.15 -5.84 -34.06
C GLU A 270 57.03 -6.26 -32.88
N LEU A 271 56.43 -6.74 -31.78
CA LEU A 271 57.16 -7.21 -30.61
C LEU A 271 57.91 -8.53 -30.87
N LEU A 272 57.28 -9.48 -31.58
CA LEU A 272 57.84 -10.81 -31.79
C LEU A 272 58.76 -10.89 -33.00
N GLY A 273 58.64 -9.97 -33.97
CA GLY A 273 59.41 -9.95 -35.22
C GLY A 273 58.71 -10.66 -36.37
#